data_AF-A0A3M0XHN5-F1
#
_entry.id   AF-A0A3M0XHN5-F1
#
_cell.length_a   1.000
_cell.length_b   1.000
_cell.length_c   1.000
_cell.angle_alpha   90.00
_cell.angle_beta   90.00
_cell.angle_gamma   90.00
#
_symmetry.space_group_name_H-M   'P 1'
#
loop_
_entity.id
_entity.type
_entity.pdbx_description
1 polymer ?
#
loop_
_entity_poly.entity_id
_entity_poly.type
_entity_poly.pdbx_seq_one_letter_code
_entity_poly.pdbx_strand_id
1 'polypeptide(L)'
;MEGNSLILIGVLMFTLIVLLLVFVILIAKSRLVASGHVKIEINDDPEKTLEISTGSMLMNALADNGIYLPSACGGKGTCGECKVVVKSGGGDV
;
A
#
# COMPACT_ATOMS: atom_id res chain seq x y z
N MET A 1 -32.42 -9.69 -39.56
CA MET A 1 -31.15 -9.22 -38.94
C MET A 1 -31.35 -8.10 -37.91
N GLU A 2 -32.59 -7.75 -37.54
CA GLU A 2 -32.89 -6.65 -36.61
C GLU A 2 -32.61 -6.99 -35.13
N GLY A 3 -32.78 -8.26 -34.73
CA GLY A 3 -32.63 -8.69 -33.33
C GLY A 3 -31.19 -8.69 -32.80
N ASN A 4 -30.19 -8.92 -33.66
CA ASN A 4 -28.78 -8.93 -33.24
C ASN A 4 -28.32 -7.52 -32.83
N SER A 5 -28.80 -6.48 -33.51
CA SER A 5 -28.45 -5.09 -33.20
C SER A 5 -28.94 -4.68 -31.80
N LEU A 6 -30.18 -5.03 -31.43
CA LEU A 6 -30.75 -4.78 -30.11
C LEU A 6 -29.98 -5.48 -28.98
N ILE A 7 -29.62 -6.76 -29.19
CA ILE A 7 -28.83 -7.51 -28.22
C ILE A 7 -27.44 -6.89 -28.07
N LEU A 8 -26.79 -6.53 -29.18
CA LEU A 8 -25.46 -5.93 -29.17
C LEU A 8 -25.45 -4.58 -28.42
N ILE A 9 -26.44 -3.73 -28.68
CA ILE A 9 -26.57 -2.42 -28.03
C ILE A 9 -26.86 -2.59 -26.53
N GLY A 10 -27.74 -3.52 -26.16
CA GLY A 10 -28.08 -3.79 -24.76
C GLY A 10 -26.88 -4.29 -23.95
N VAL A 11 -26.13 -5.26 -24.49
CA VAL A 11 -24.91 -5.77 -23.86
C VAL A 11 -23.86 -4.65 -23.75
N LEU A 12 -23.65 -3.87 -24.82
CA LEU A 12 -22.66 -2.80 -24.83
C LEU A 12 -22.97 -1.72 -23.79
N MET A 13 -24.23 -1.27 -23.68
CA MET A 13 -24.63 -0.28 -22.67
C MET A 13 -24.42 -0.79 -21.25
N PHE A 14 -24.80 -2.03 -20.96
CA PHE A 14 -24.62 -2.61 -19.64
C PHE A 14 -23.14 -2.74 -19.27
N THR A 15 -22.31 -3.23 -20.19
CA THR A 15 -20.86 -3.32 -19.98
C THR A 15 -20.23 -1.94 -19.76
N LEU A 16 -20.65 -0.92 -20.50
CA LEU A 16 -20.16 0.46 -20.33
C LEU A 16 -20.46 1.01 -18.94
N ILE A 17 -21.69 0.80 -18.43
CA ILE A 17 -22.08 1.26 -17.09
C ILE A 17 -21.23 0.58 -16.02
N VAL A 18 -21.04 -0.73 -16.11
CA VAL A 18 -20.23 -1.49 -15.14
C VAL A 18 -18.77 -1.04 -15.19
N LEU A 19 -18.19 -0.87 -16.38
CA LEU A 19 -16.81 -0.38 -16.52
C LEU A 19 -16.66 1.03 -15.94
N LEU A 20 -17.61 1.94 -16.21
CA LEU A 20 -17.61 3.28 -15.65
C LEU A 20 -17.59 3.25 -14.12
N LEU A 21 -18.43 2.41 -13.50
CA LEU A 21 -18.48 2.25 -12.06
C LEU A 21 -17.15 1.72 -11.49
N VAL A 22 -16.54 0.72 -12.13
CA VAL A 22 -15.23 0.19 -11.74
C VAL A 22 -14.15 1.28 -11.82
N PHE A 23 -14.14 2.09 -12.88
CA PHE A 23 -13.19 3.20 -13.01
C PHE A 23 -13.34 4.21 -11.88
N VAL A 24 -14.57 4.59 -11.51
CA VAL A 24 -14.84 5.50 -10.39
C VAL A 24 -14.30 4.92 -9.08
N ILE A 25 -14.54 3.63 -8.80
CA ILE A 25 -14.06 2.96 -7.58
C ILE A 25 -12.52 2.93 -7.55
N LEU A 26 -11.87 2.64 -8.67
CA LEU A 26 -10.41 2.57 -8.73
C LEU A 26 -9.76 3.95 -8.54
N ILE A 27 -10.34 5.02 -9.10
CA ILE A 27 -9.87 6.40 -8.90
C ILE A 27 -10.06 6.81 -7.44
N ALA A 28 -11.19 6.45 -6.81
CA ALA A 28 -11.40 6.69 -5.40
C ALA A 28 -10.33 5.96 -4.56
N LYS A 29 -10.12 4.66 -4.80
CA LYS A 29 -9.11 3.86 -4.09
C LYS A 29 -7.70 4.44 -4.22
N SER A 30 -7.30 4.87 -5.42
CA SER A 30 -5.95 5.40 -5.64
C SER A 30 -5.68 6.72 -4.91
N ARG A 31 -6.74 7.48 -4.58
CA ARG A 31 -6.64 8.72 -3.79
C ARG A 31 -6.76 8.48 -2.29
N LEU A 32 -7.56 7.51 -1.85
CA LEU A 32 -7.81 7.24 -0.44
C LEU A 32 -6.73 6.34 0.21
N VAL A 33 -6.00 5.54 -0.58
CA VAL A 33 -4.93 4.68 -0.06
C VAL A 33 -3.59 5.38 -0.23
N ALA A 34 -2.89 5.58 0.89
CA ALA A 34 -1.54 6.14 0.91
C ALA A 34 -0.59 5.30 0.05
N SER A 35 -0.22 5.84 -1.10
CA SER A 35 0.65 5.22 -2.08
C SER A 35 1.82 6.15 -2.36
N GLY A 36 3.05 5.64 -2.25
CA GLY A 36 4.25 6.44 -2.46
C GLY A 36 5.47 5.93 -1.70
N HIS A 37 6.48 6.79 -1.60
CA HIS A 37 7.67 6.54 -0.79
C HIS A 37 7.63 7.43 0.44
N VAL A 38 8.01 6.87 1.58
CA VAL A 38 8.13 7.57 2.86
C VAL A 38 9.59 7.61 3.27
N LYS A 39 9.96 8.70 3.93
CA LYS A 39 11.28 8.87 4.55
C LYS A 39 11.22 8.44 5.99
N ILE A 40 12.15 7.56 6.38
CA ILE A 40 12.36 7.16 7.76
C ILE A 40 13.72 7.65 8.20
N GLU A 41 13.72 8.51 9.21
CA GLU A 41 14.93 8.97 9.89
C GLU A 41 15.23 8.04 11.06
N ILE A 42 16.50 7.62 11.19
CA ILE A 42 16.93 6.65 12.19
C ILE A 42 17.90 7.33 13.15
N ASN A 43 17.56 7.35 14.44
CA ASN A 43 18.39 7.92 15.51
C ASN A 43 18.85 9.36 15.26
N ASP A 44 18.01 10.18 14.60
CA ASP A 44 18.29 11.59 14.26
C ASP A 44 19.56 11.77 13.41
N ASP A 45 19.94 10.74 12.65
CA ASP A 45 21.08 10.72 11.75
C ASP A 45 20.63 10.88 10.29
N PRO A 46 20.87 12.05 9.65
CA PRO A 46 20.40 12.32 8.30
C PRO A 46 21.06 11.41 7.25
N GLU A 47 22.26 10.89 7.51
CA GLU A 47 22.96 9.97 6.58
C GLU A 47 22.32 8.58 6.55
N LYS A 48 21.54 8.23 7.57
CA LYS A 48 20.80 6.96 7.67
C LYS A 48 19.33 7.09 7.32
N THR A 49 18.94 8.20 6.69
CA THR A 49 17.56 8.38 6.22
C THR A 49 17.28 7.41 5.08
N LEU A 50 16.23 6.61 5.23
CA LEU A 50 15.82 5.63 4.23
C LEU A 50 14.56 6.11 3.50
N GLU A 51 14.57 6.02 2.16
CA GLU A 51 13.37 6.12 1.35
C GLU A 51 12.81 4.72 1.08
N ILE A 52 11.62 4.44 1.62
CA ILE A 52 10.99 3.13 1.51
C ILE A 52 9.58 3.24 0.93
N SER A 53 9.12 2.20 0.24
CA SER A 53 7.74 2.17 -0.27
C SER A 53 6.72 1.98 0.86
N THR A 54 5.58 2.66 0.79
CA THR A 54 4.49 2.45 1.75
C THR A 54 3.87 1.06 1.61
N GLY A 55 3.45 0.48 2.74
CA GLY A 55 2.76 -0.82 2.78
C GLY A 55 3.65 -2.03 3.11
N SER A 56 4.98 -1.86 3.15
CA SER A 56 5.88 -2.89 3.70
C SER A 56 5.97 -2.82 5.22
N MET A 57 6.27 -3.95 5.86
CA MET A 57 6.57 -3.98 7.30
C MET A 57 7.89 -3.24 7.59
N LEU A 58 7.90 -2.39 8.63
CA LEU A 58 9.09 -1.62 9.05
C LEU A 58 10.34 -2.50 9.22
N MET A 59 10.19 -3.67 9.83
CA MET A 59 11.29 -4.62 10.05
C MET A 59 11.94 -5.08 8.73
N ASN A 60 11.14 -5.39 7.71
CA ASN A 60 11.66 -5.83 6.41
C ASN A 60 12.37 -4.67 5.71
N ALA A 61 11.75 -3.49 5.74
CA ALA A 61 12.33 -2.29 5.13
C ALA A 61 13.70 -1.91 5.75
N LEU A 62 13.85 -2.10 7.07
CA LEU A 62 15.13 -1.91 7.76
C LEU A 62 16.15 -2.99 7.38
N ALA A 63 15.74 -4.25 7.33
CA ALA A 63 16.61 -5.37 6.97
C ALA A 63 17.14 -5.25 5.53
N ASP A 64 16.28 -4.84 4.58
CA ASP A 64 16.65 -4.61 3.17
C ASP A 64 17.72 -3.50 3.03
N ASN A 65 17.77 -2.57 3.99
CA ASN A 65 18.77 -1.50 4.06
C ASN A 65 19.93 -1.82 5.02
N GLY A 66 20.12 -3.09 5.38
CA GLY A 66 21.26 -3.56 6.18
C GLY A 66 21.13 -3.35 7.69
N ILE A 67 19.94 -2.96 8.19
CA ILE A 67 19.65 -2.78 9.61
C ILE A 67 18.84 -3.98 10.11
N TYR A 68 19.52 -4.92 10.74
CA TYR A 68 18.91 -6.17 11.20
C TYR A 68 18.41 -6.05 12.62
N LEU A 69 17.09 -6.22 12.80
CA LEU A 69 16.47 -6.41 14.10
C LEU A 69 16.36 -7.91 14.42
N PRO A 70 16.64 -8.34 15.65
CA PRO A 70 16.41 -9.71 16.06
C PRO A 70 14.91 -10.01 15.96
N SER A 71 14.56 -11.00 15.13
CA SER A 71 13.17 -11.34 14.84
C SER A 71 13.01 -12.82 14.50
N ALA A 72 12.44 -13.57 15.45
CA ALA A 72 12.07 -14.96 15.23
C ALA A 72 10.76 -15.12 14.44
N CYS A 73 9.91 -14.09 14.44
CA CYS A 73 8.56 -14.14 13.88
C CYS A 73 8.44 -13.54 12.47
N GLY A 74 9.53 -13.03 11.89
CA GLY A 74 9.54 -12.54 10.51
C GLY A 74 8.61 -11.35 10.25
N GLY A 75 8.38 -10.49 11.26
CA GLY A 75 7.57 -9.28 11.12
C GLY A 75 6.10 -9.43 11.51
N LYS A 76 5.66 -10.63 11.94
CA LYS A 76 4.27 -10.87 12.40
C LYS A 76 3.89 -10.19 13.73
N GLY A 77 4.85 -9.58 14.43
CA GLY A 77 4.61 -8.91 15.72
C GLY A 77 4.32 -9.83 16.91
N THR A 78 4.49 -11.16 16.76
CA THR A 78 4.12 -12.13 17.80
C THR A 78 5.27 -12.51 18.75
N CYS A 79 6.52 -12.20 18.39
CA CYS A 79 7.69 -12.62 19.15
C CYS A 79 8.24 -11.56 20.13
N GLY A 80 7.87 -10.28 19.98
CA GLY A 80 8.25 -9.20 20.90
C GLY A 80 9.73 -8.80 20.93
N GLU A 81 10.56 -9.36 20.06
CA GLU A 81 12.01 -9.18 20.09
C GLU A 81 12.49 -7.96 19.28
N CYS A 82 11.79 -7.62 18.20
CA CYS A 82 12.12 -6.48 17.33
C CYS A 82 11.66 -5.16 17.96
N LYS A 83 12.45 -4.65 18.91
CA LYS A 83 12.16 -3.41 19.66
C LYS A 83 12.56 -2.16 18.89
N VAL A 84 11.63 -1.23 18.75
CA VAL A 84 11.83 0.08 18.13
C VAL A 84 11.08 1.15 18.93
N VAL A 85 11.55 2.39 18.88
CA VAL A 85 10.87 3.55 19.47
C VAL A 85 10.42 4.47 18.34
N VAL A 86 9.11 4.63 18.17
CA VAL A 86 8.53 5.52 17.16
C VAL A 86 8.35 6.89 17.80
N LYS A 87 9.14 7.88 17.37
CA LYS A 87 9.06 9.26 17.88
C LYS A 87 7.90 10.05 17.24
N SER A 88 7.59 9.78 15.99
CA SER A 88 6.55 10.47 15.22
C SER A 88 6.10 9.62 14.02
N GLY A 89 4.95 9.95 13.44
CA GLY A 89 4.49 9.34 12.17
C GLY A 89 3.91 7.92 12.27
N GLY A 90 3.67 7.39 13.48
CA GLY A 90 3.07 6.06 13.70
C GLY A 90 1.58 5.95 13.34
N GLY A 91 0.94 7.03 12.89
CA GLY A 91 -0.52 7.13 12.75
C GLY A 91 -1.21 7.34 14.10
N ASP A 92 -2.54 7.40 14.07
CA ASP A 92 -3.37 7.39 15.28
C ASP A 92 -3.39 5.96 15.82
N VAL A 93 -2.58 5.69 16.84
CA VAL A 93 -2.55 4.41 17.58
C VAL A 93 -3.41 4.47 18.84
#